data_AF-A0A7Z7JFL3-F1
#
_entry.id   AF-A0A7Z7JFL3-F1
#
_cell.length_a   1.000
_cell.length_b   1.000
_cell.length_c   1.000
_cell.angle_alpha   90.00
_cell.angle_beta   90.00
_cell.angle_gamma   90.00
#
_symmetry.space_group_name_H-M   'P 1'
#
loop_
_entity.id
_entity.type
_entity.pdbx_description
1 polymer ?
#
loop_
_entity_poly.entity_id
_entity_poly.type
_entity_poly.pdbx_seq_one_letter_code
_entity_poly.pdbx_strand_id
1 'polypeptide(L)' 'MSLDENVELTRKLQHAGRNLVRLSRYGALGITPSRDNLQKAADYFDSISAKLEPVLKSVEASKAVQRVRPLGMRG' A
#
# COMPACT_ATOMS: atom_id res chain seq x y z
N MET A 1 0.93 -0.90 -15.41
CA MET A 1 -0.04 -1.63 -14.58
C MET A 1 -1.43 -1.16 -14.92
N SER A 2 -2.39 -2.07 -14.97
CA SER A 2 -3.80 -1.74 -15.14
C SER A 2 -4.39 -1.14 -13.87
N LEU A 3 -5.55 -0.50 -13.98
CA LEU A 3 -6.30 0.00 -12.82
C LEU A 3 -6.63 -1.15 -11.85
N ASP A 4 -7.02 -2.31 -12.37
CA ASP A 4 -7.37 -3.49 -11.57
C ASP A 4 -6.16 -4.02 -10.79
N GLU A 5 -4.98 -4.05 -11.40
CA GLU A 5 -3.73 -4.42 -10.72
C GLU A 5 -3.40 -3.46 -9.57
N ASN A 6 -3.62 -2.16 -9.75
CA ASN A 6 -3.38 -1.15 -8.72
C ASN A 6 -4.39 -1.27 -7.56
N VAL A 7 -5.67 -1.53 -7.87
CA VAL A 7 -6.71 -1.78 -6.87
C VAL A 7 -6.38 -3.01 -6.04
N GLU A 8 -5.98 -4.10 -6.71
CA GLU A 8 -5.61 -5.34 -6.04
C GLU A 8 -4.35 -5.16 -5.17
N LEU A 9 -3.35 -4.42 -5.64
CA LEU A 9 -2.16 -4.10 -4.85
C LEU A 9 -2.50 -3.30 -3.59
N THR A 10 -3.44 -2.35 -3.70
CA THR A 10 -3.93 -1.57 -2.56
C THR A 10 -4.67 -2.44 -1.55
N ARG A 11 -5.49 -3.40 -2.01
CA ARG A 11 -6.16 -4.38 -1.13
C ARG A 11 -5.16 -5.26 -0.39
N LYS A 12 -4.11 -5.73 -1.09
CA LYS A 12 -3.02 -6.50 -0.47
C LYS A 12 -2.29 -5.70 0.59
N LEU A 13 -2.04 -4.41 0.36
CA LEU A 13 -1.42 -3.53 1.36
C LEU A 13 -2.30 -3.39 2.61
N GLN A 14 -3.61 -3.15 2.41
CA GLN A 14 -4.56 -3.08 3.51
C GLN A 14 -4.58 -4.38 4.34
N HIS A 15 -4.57 -5.53 3.67
CA HIS A 15 -4.53 -6.84 4.33
C HIS A 15 -3.23 -7.04 5.10
N ALA A 16 -2.08 -6.72 4.50
CA ALA A 16 -0.76 -6.81 5.13
C ALA A 16 -0.70 -5.96 6.40
N GLY A 17 -1.15 -4.70 6.33
CA GLY A 17 -1.20 -3.80 7.49
C GLY A 17 -2.12 -4.31 8.61
N ARG A 18 -3.30 -4.83 8.27
CA ARG A 18 -4.20 -5.46 9.25
C ARG A 18 -3.55 -6.66 9.95
N ASN A 19 -2.79 -7.47 9.21
CA ASN A 19 -2.10 -8.61 9.79
C ASN A 19 -1.01 -8.17 10.78
N LEU A 20 -0.23 -7.14 10.43
CA LEU A 20 0.76 -6.55 11.35
C LEU A 20 0.11 -5.99 12.63
N VAL A 21 -1.01 -5.26 12.50
CA VAL A 21 -1.77 -4.75 13.65
C VAL A 21 -2.29 -5.89 14.53
N ARG A 22 -2.75 -7.00 13.94
CA ARG A 22 -3.19 -8.16 14.70
C ARG A 22 -2.04 -8.80 15.46
N LEU A 23 -0.87 -8.94 14.82
CA LEU A 23 0.33 -9.51 15.44
C LEU A 23 0.83 -8.63 16.59
N SER A 24 0.80 -7.31 16.46
CA SER A 24 1.18 -6.41 17.57
C SER A 24 0.20 -6.48 18.74
N ARG A 25 -1.11 -6.65 18.47
CA ARG A 25 -2.12 -6.85 19.52
C ARG A 25 -1.97 -8.15 20.28
N TYR A 26 -1.47 -9.22 19.65
CA TYR A 26 -1.17 -10.45 20.38
C TYR A 26 -0.13 -10.23 21.46
N GLY A 27 0.92 -9.44 21.18
CA GLY A 27 1.91 -9.04 22.19
C GLY A 27 1.27 -8.34 23.39
N ALA A 28 0.28 -7.47 23.15
CA ALA A 28 -0.48 -6.79 24.22
C ALA A 28 -1.35 -7.75 25.06
N LEU A 29 -1.71 -8.91 24.54
CA LEU A 29 -2.45 -9.97 25.24
C LEU A 29 -1.52 -11.00 25.91
N GLY A 30 -0.21 -10.76 25.94
CA GLY A 30 0.79 -11.71 26.46
C GLY A 30 1.05 -12.91 25.54
N ILE A 31 0.48 -12.91 24.33
CA ILE A 31 0.71 -13.95 23.32
C ILE A 31 1.86 -13.47 22.44
N THR A 32 3.01 -14.14 22.52
CA THR A 32 4.16 -13.80 21.67
C THR A 32 4.01 -14.52 20.33
N PRO A 33 3.79 -13.81 19.20
CA PRO A 33 3.81 -14.45 17.90
C PRO A 33 5.22 -14.98 17.61
N SER A 34 5.34 -16.07 16.85
CA SER A 34 6.66 -16.58 16.49
C SER A 34 7.46 -15.52 15.72
N ARG A 35 8.77 -15.49 15.94
CA ARG A 35 9.69 -14.57 15.23
C ARG A 35 9.56 -14.72 13.71
N ASP A 36 9.42 -15.95 13.23
CA ASP A 36 9.20 -16.25 11.81
C ASP A 36 7.90 -15.66 11.26
N ASN A 37 6.79 -15.72 12.02
CA ASN A 37 5.53 -15.10 11.62
C ASN A 37 5.62 -13.58 11.57
N LEU A 38 6.33 -12.97 12.51
CA LEU A 38 6.58 -11.51 12.52
C LEU A 38 7.42 -11.11 11.31
N GLN A 39 8.51 -11.83 11.04
CA GLN A 39 9.39 -11.55 9.92
C GLN A 39 8.65 -11.68 8.58
N LYS A 40 7.91 -12.78 8.36
CA LYS A 40 7.12 -12.98 7.15
C LYS A 40 6.06 -11.90 6.95
N ALA A 41 5.41 -11.44 8.02
CA ALA A 41 4.43 -10.37 7.93
C ALA A 41 5.06 -9.02 7.58
N ALA A 42 6.23 -8.71 8.14
CA ALA A 42 7.01 -7.52 7.81
C ALA A 42 7.49 -7.56 6.35
N ASP A 43 8.14 -8.66 5.94
CA ASP A 43 8.66 -8.84 4.59
C ASP A 43 7.54 -8.73 3.55
N TYR A 44 6.37 -9.31 3.83
CA TYR A 44 5.22 -9.21 2.95
C TYR A 44 4.72 -7.77 2.83
N PHE A 45 4.60 -7.05 3.95
CA PHE A 45 4.20 -5.63 3.95
C PHE A 45 5.18 -4.75 3.16
N ASP A 46 6.48 -4.93 3.38
CA ASP A 46 7.52 -4.19 2.68
C ASP A 46 7.49 -4.49 1.17
N SER A 47 7.31 -5.76 0.80
CA SER A 47 7.24 -6.16 -0.61
C SER A 47 6.06 -5.52 -1.36
N ILE A 48 4.90 -5.35 -0.70
CA ILE A 48 3.73 -4.73 -1.30
C ILE A 48 3.91 -3.21 -1.33
N SER A 49 4.46 -2.61 -0.27
CA SER A 49 4.74 -1.18 -0.19
C SER A 49 5.72 -0.74 -1.29
N ALA A 50 6.79 -1.50 -1.51
CA ALA A 50 7.77 -1.23 -2.57
C ALA A 50 7.15 -1.28 -3.97
N LYS A 51 6.17 -2.18 -4.19
CA LYS A 51 5.44 -2.27 -5.47
C LYS A 51 4.45 -1.12 -5.66
N LEU A 52 3.93 -0.55 -4.57
CA LEU A 52 2.94 0.52 -4.63
C LEU A 52 3.59 1.90 -4.86
N GLU A 53 4.82 2.10 -4.37
CA GLU A 53 5.59 3.33 -4.55
C GLU A 53 5.60 3.88 -5.99
N PRO A 54 5.94 3.11 -7.05
CA PRO A 54 5.89 3.62 -8.42
C PRO A 54 4.47 3.97 -8.90
N VAL A 55 3.45 3.28 -8.38
CA VAL A 55 2.04 3.57 -8.69
C VAL A 55 1.65 4.92 -8.10
N LEU A 56 2.03 5.19 -6.84
CA LEU A 56 1.77 6.47 -6.18
C LEU A 56 2.44 7.63 -6.93
N LYS A 57 3.72 7.49 -7.28
CA LYS A 57 4.45 8.50 -8.08
C LYS A 57 3.77 8.80 -9.41
N SER A 58 3.29 7.76 -10.11
CA SER A 58 2.56 7.92 -11.37
C SER A 58 1.24 8.67 -11.19
N VAL A 59 0.49 8.36 -10.12
CA VAL A 59 -0.77 9.05 -9.79
C VAL A 59 -0.51 10.51 -9.40
N GLU A 60 0.52 10.79 -8.62
CA GLU A 60 0.91 12.14 -8.23
C GLU A 60 1.34 12.99 -9.43
N ALA A 61 2.16 12.44 -10.32
CA ALA A 61 2.53 13.09 -11.57
C ALA A 61 1.29 13.38 -12.45
N SER A 62 0.37 12.44 -12.54
CA SER A 62 -0.88 12.61 -13.31
C SER A 62 -1.76 13.73 -12.71
N LYS A 63 -1.89 13.80 -11.38
CA LYS A 63 -2.60 14.87 -10.69
C LYS A 63 -1.92 16.23 -10.91
N ALA A 64 -0.58 16.29 -10.91
CA ALA A 64 0.17 17.51 -11.17
C ALA A 64 -0.09 18.02 -12.60
N VAL A 65 -0.07 17.15 -13.61
CA VAL A 65 -0.38 17.50 -15.00
C VAL A 65 -1.81 18.01 -15.16
N GLN A 66 -2.79 17.38 -14.49
CA GLN A 66 -4.18 17.83 -14.50
C GLN A 66 -4.38 19.20 -13.83
N ARG A 67 -3.59 19.56 -12.81
CA ARG A 67 -3.62 20.89 -12.20
C ARG A 67 -3.06 21.98 -13.10
N VAL A 68 -2.08 21.65 -13.94
CA VAL A 68 -1.42 22.62 -14.85
C VAL A 68 -2.23 22.88 -16.11
N ARG A 69 -3.09 21.95 -16.55
CA ARG A 69 -4.08 22.22 -17.60
C ARG A 69 -5.36 22.77 -16.96
N PRO A 70 -5.70 24.06 -17.15
CA PRO A 70 -7.05 24.50 -16.85
C PRO A 70 -8.01 23.70 -17.74
N LEU A 71 -9.16 23.31 -17.21
CA LEU A 71 -10.30 22.76 -17.95
C LEU A 71 -10.95 23.82 -18.87
N GLY A 72 -10.15 24.68 -19.50
CA GLY A 72 -10.59 25.85 -20.24
C GLY A 72 -9.67 26.16 -21.41
N MET A 73 -9.74 25.34 -22.45
CA MET A 73 -9.65 25.82 -23.82
C MET A 73 -10.61 24.98 -24.67
N ARG A 74 -11.91 25.28 -24.52
CA ARG A 74 -12.84 25.24 -25.65
C ARG A 74 -12.84 26.66 -26.21
N GLY A 75 -12.12 26.86 -27.30
CA GLY A 75 -12.11 28.03 -28.15
C GLY A 75 -11.95 27.55 -29.58
#